data_AF-I1CAU7-F1
#
_entry.id   AF-I1CAU7-F1
#
_cell.length_a   1.000
_cell.length_b   1.000
_cell.length_c   1.000
_cell.angle_alpha   90.00
_cell.angle_beta   90.00
_cell.angle_gamma   90.00
#
_symmetry.space_group_name_H-M   'P 1'
#
loop_
_entity.id
_entity.type
_entity.pdbx_description
1 polymer ?
#
loop_
_entity_poly.entity_id
_entity_poly.type
_entity_poly.pdbx_seq_one_letter_code
_entity_poly.pdbx_strand_id
1 'polypeptide(L)'
;MIHRTGKRAAHKSKEYSTQASETAEGNRGERAESTEEHAEAKPQSTVPLDINIGEIMENRAKYIPLRLQMEERKYLRLLEAALNVTEYTDKIDDASNMGKAKRVVNQIKELCAILTGVVLSCDYKRGQELFADRSFEDNEEFFQTIFEIGRRYKIMNPEKMRSAYGKLMYLLSDSMIPEVKDMLGFDCVVPIKTVYSFLKEKNGLKVLHEDIVLLATKEIIPDGKTRPQIQAEIKRKEKSIEILSRKYQSKYLSADEIRHCLYSIGDNNAYLRSNRDPCEKMIFYLEKFFNPKDKSDNDYSLSIAYGNQGHRLSHDHETQYIYVNQTLKLWREILNDMFKLWTLADQDILSPSNPYRLSHTGQGLHRVQPCPATSREMHRILFKAQKKAGTWIGSSVIHLGDKNVPNALIFIDKYNQVARILNPICITLDRIDELAKNAGIRELIESKFDSLDLCKKTILADFFRFAFDGSGADNFYDAGSCIDGCSQIEKKPYFPVFLLAGFTGFDGGGW
;
A
#
# COMPACT_ATOMS: atom_id res chain seq x y z
N MET A 1 -17.46 -48.47 21.40
CA MET A 1 -18.70 -49.00 22.01
C MET A 1 -19.70 -47.84 22.08
N ILE A 2 -20.56 -47.74 21.06
CA ILE A 2 -21.54 -46.67 20.88
C ILE A 2 -22.91 -47.34 21.00
N HIS A 3 -23.74 -46.93 21.95
CA HIS A 3 -25.16 -47.23 21.95
C HIS A 3 -25.96 -45.93 21.97
N ARG A 4 -26.47 -45.55 20.79
CA ARG A 4 -27.57 -44.60 20.63
C ARG A 4 -28.79 -45.42 20.20
N THR A 5 -29.74 -45.55 21.10
CA THR A 5 -31.04 -46.21 20.90
C THR A 5 -32.03 -45.22 20.30
N GLY A 6 -32.59 -45.55 19.13
CA GLY A 6 -33.71 -44.82 18.53
C GLY A 6 -33.96 -45.23 17.08
N LYS A 7 -34.98 -46.08 16.87
CA LYS A 7 -35.37 -46.66 15.56
C LYS A 7 -36.03 -45.60 14.67
N ARG A 8 -35.41 -45.26 13.54
CA ARG A 8 -36.00 -44.50 12.43
C ARG A 8 -36.69 -45.48 11.46
N ALA A 9 -38.00 -45.67 11.59
CA ALA A 9 -38.76 -46.53 10.67
C ALA A 9 -40.14 -45.98 10.27
N ALA A 10 -40.41 -44.67 10.44
CA ALA A 10 -41.73 -44.11 10.10
C ALA A 10 -41.72 -42.62 9.70
N HIS A 11 -40.76 -42.16 8.91
CA HIS A 11 -40.86 -40.83 8.26
C HIS A 11 -41.05 -40.99 6.75
N LYS A 12 -42.26 -40.69 6.27
CA LYS A 12 -42.57 -40.43 4.85
C LYS A 12 -42.37 -38.93 4.60
N SER A 13 -41.50 -38.58 3.66
CA SER A 13 -41.29 -37.20 3.20
C SER A 13 -42.45 -36.75 2.31
N LYS A 14 -42.97 -35.54 2.54
CA LYS A 14 -43.89 -34.85 1.61
C LYS A 14 -43.12 -33.87 0.74
N GLU A 15 -43.46 -33.82 -0.54
CA GLU A 15 -42.93 -32.86 -1.51
C GLU A 15 -43.53 -31.47 -1.31
N TYR A 16 -42.72 -30.44 -1.56
CA TYR A 16 -43.04 -29.03 -1.38
C TYR A 16 -43.60 -28.47 -2.70
N SER A 17 -44.88 -28.08 -2.71
CA SER A 17 -45.54 -27.40 -3.83
C SER A 17 -45.78 -25.94 -3.48
N THR A 18 -45.27 -25.04 -4.32
CA THR A 18 -45.55 -23.61 -4.32
C THR A 18 -46.94 -23.36 -4.92
N GLN A 19 -47.85 -22.77 -4.14
CA GLN A 19 -49.15 -22.31 -4.62
C GLN A 19 -49.11 -20.79 -4.84
N ALA A 20 -49.48 -20.38 -6.06
CA ALA A 20 -50.11 -19.09 -6.35
C ALA A 20 -51.54 -19.41 -6.80
N SER A 21 -52.53 -18.61 -6.36
CA SER A 21 -53.92 -18.71 -6.84
C SER A 21 -54.45 -17.38 -7.36
N GLU A 22 -55.19 -17.47 -8.44
CA GLU A 22 -55.78 -16.44 -9.30
C GLU A 22 -57.13 -15.89 -8.81
N THR A 23 -57.58 -14.77 -9.41
CA THR A 23 -58.87 -14.52 -10.14
C THR A 23 -59.20 -12.99 -10.14
N ALA A 24 -59.82 -12.32 -11.13
CA ALA A 24 -60.42 -12.63 -12.45
C ALA A 24 -60.73 -11.31 -13.24
N GLU A 25 -61.25 -11.47 -14.48
CA GLU A 25 -61.88 -10.50 -15.43
C GLU A 25 -60.95 -9.68 -16.34
N GLY A 26 -61.09 -9.57 -17.67
CA GLY A 26 -62.02 -10.08 -18.67
C GLY A 26 -62.07 -9.08 -19.86
N ASN A 27 -61.59 -9.43 -21.06
CA ASN A 27 -62.15 -8.92 -22.33
C ASN A 27 -61.62 -9.63 -23.58
N ARG A 28 -62.49 -9.74 -24.58
CA ARG A 28 -62.38 -10.49 -25.84
C ARG A 28 -61.96 -9.54 -26.98
N GLY A 29 -61.05 -9.95 -27.88
CA GLY A 29 -60.70 -9.21 -29.09
C GLY A 29 -59.80 -10.01 -30.03
N GLU A 30 -60.05 -9.93 -31.33
CA GLU A 30 -59.71 -10.88 -32.41
C GLU A 30 -58.25 -10.89 -32.94
N ARG A 31 -57.78 -12.11 -33.28
CA ARG A 31 -57.17 -12.57 -34.55
C ARG A 31 -55.89 -11.89 -35.11
N ALA A 32 -54.79 -12.66 -35.20
CA ALA A 32 -53.97 -12.87 -36.41
C ALA A 32 -52.86 -13.92 -36.18
N GLU A 33 -52.61 -14.75 -37.19
CA GLU A 33 -51.65 -15.86 -37.27
C GLU A 33 -50.20 -15.39 -37.43
N SER A 34 -49.24 -16.11 -36.82
CA SER A 34 -48.06 -16.63 -37.54
C SER A 34 -47.27 -17.63 -36.68
N THR A 35 -46.99 -18.78 -37.29
CA THR A 35 -46.17 -19.89 -36.82
C THR A 35 -44.67 -19.54 -36.82
N GLU A 36 -43.98 -19.71 -35.69
CA GLU A 36 -42.51 -19.87 -35.65
C GLU A 36 -42.09 -20.91 -34.59
N GLU A 37 -41.15 -21.77 -34.99
CA GLU A 37 -40.70 -22.98 -34.31
C GLU A 37 -40.01 -22.69 -32.96
N HIS A 38 -40.44 -23.37 -31.90
CA HIS A 38 -39.74 -23.36 -30.61
C HIS A 38 -38.50 -24.26 -30.66
N ALA A 39 -37.32 -23.65 -30.81
CA ALA A 39 -36.06 -24.26 -30.44
C ALA A 39 -35.95 -24.31 -28.90
N GLU A 40 -35.86 -25.52 -28.33
CA GLU A 40 -35.63 -25.75 -26.90
C GLU A 40 -34.26 -25.16 -26.47
N ALA A 41 -34.30 -24.01 -25.81
CA ALA A 41 -33.14 -23.45 -25.13
C ALA A 41 -32.85 -24.25 -23.86
N LYS A 42 -31.76 -25.03 -23.88
CA LYS A 42 -31.21 -25.68 -22.68
C LYS A 42 -30.91 -24.63 -21.60
N PRO A 43 -31.22 -24.90 -20.32
CA PRO A 43 -30.98 -23.96 -19.25
C PRO A 43 -29.48 -23.68 -19.12
N GLN A 44 -29.10 -22.41 -19.29
CA GLN A 44 -27.73 -21.94 -19.05
C GLN A 44 -27.39 -22.17 -17.58
N SER A 45 -26.54 -23.17 -17.34
CA SER A 45 -25.86 -23.34 -16.06
C SER A 45 -24.98 -22.11 -15.81
N THR A 46 -25.31 -21.33 -14.80
CA THR A 46 -24.45 -20.29 -14.26
C THR A 46 -23.22 -20.95 -13.64
N VAL A 47 -22.15 -21.08 -14.42
CA VAL A 47 -20.84 -21.52 -13.94
C VAL A 47 -20.33 -20.44 -12.96
N PRO A 48 -19.98 -20.79 -11.70
CA PRO A 48 -19.29 -19.86 -10.83
C PRO A 48 -17.95 -19.48 -11.48
N LEU A 49 -17.63 -18.19 -11.59
CA LEU A 49 -16.33 -17.72 -12.06
C LEU A 49 -15.22 -18.40 -11.23
N ASP A 50 -14.56 -19.39 -11.83
CA ASP A 50 -13.47 -20.13 -11.20
C ASP A 50 -12.28 -19.17 -11.05
N ILE A 51 -12.01 -18.75 -9.82
CA ILE A 51 -10.95 -17.77 -9.54
C ILE A 51 -9.61 -18.49 -9.74
N ASN A 52 -8.92 -18.19 -10.84
CA ASN A 52 -7.58 -18.76 -11.09
C ASN A 52 -6.55 -18.14 -10.13
N ILE A 53 -6.31 -18.83 -9.00
CA ILE A 53 -5.34 -18.42 -7.97
C ILE A 53 -3.94 -18.27 -8.58
N GLY A 54 -3.55 -19.17 -9.49
CA GLY A 54 -2.24 -19.14 -10.13
C GLY A 54 -2.01 -17.85 -10.93
N GLU A 55 -2.99 -17.43 -11.72
CA GLU A 55 -2.91 -16.18 -12.48
C GLU A 55 -2.83 -14.95 -11.56
N ILE A 56 -3.61 -14.93 -10.48
CA ILE A 56 -3.57 -13.84 -9.49
C ILE A 56 -2.18 -13.77 -8.84
N MET A 57 -1.65 -14.91 -8.38
CA MET A 57 -0.36 -14.98 -7.71
C MET A 57 0.79 -14.61 -8.65
N GLU A 58 0.74 -15.07 -9.91
CA GLU A 58 1.73 -14.72 -10.93
C GLU A 58 1.70 -13.21 -11.23
N ASN A 59 0.51 -12.63 -11.40
CA ASN A 59 0.38 -11.20 -11.64
C ASN A 59 0.85 -10.35 -10.45
N ARG A 60 0.61 -10.80 -9.22
CA ARG A 60 1.14 -10.15 -8.02
C ARG A 60 2.66 -10.25 -7.93
N ALA A 61 3.22 -11.42 -8.21
CA ALA A 61 4.67 -11.68 -8.10
C ALA A 61 5.52 -10.78 -9.00
N LYS A 62 4.95 -10.22 -10.09
CA LYS A 62 5.59 -9.23 -10.97
C LYS A 62 5.98 -7.93 -10.25
N TYR A 63 5.34 -7.65 -9.12
CA TYR A 63 5.52 -6.42 -8.34
C TYR A 63 6.02 -6.69 -6.92
N ILE A 64 6.36 -7.94 -6.59
CA ILE A 64 6.89 -8.30 -5.27
C ILE A 64 8.42 -8.38 -5.39
N PRO A 65 9.17 -7.44 -4.82
CA PRO A 65 10.62 -7.51 -4.86
C PRO A 65 11.13 -8.72 -4.07
N LEU A 66 12.23 -9.30 -4.53
CA LEU A 66 12.85 -10.43 -3.86
C LEU A 66 13.56 -9.95 -2.58
N ARG A 67 13.40 -10.67 -1.48
CA ARG A 67 14.03 -10.34 -0.19
C ARG A 67 15.55 -10.22 -0.32
N LEU A 68 16.15 -9.26 0.39
CA LEU A 68 17.60 -9.12 0.42
C LEU A 68 18.28 -10.30 1.13
N GLN A 69 19.31 -10.85 0.50
CA GLN A 69 20.25 -11.80 1.12
C GLN A 69 21.23 -11.09 2.06
N MET A 70 21.97 -11.86 2.85
CA MET A 70 22.92 -11.31 3.83
C MET A 70 24.02 -10.48 3.16
N GLU A 71 24.55 -10.95 2.02
CA GLU A 71 25.57 -10.22 1.26
C GLU A 71 25.02 -8.91 0.69
N GLU A 72 23.81 -8.93 0.13
CA GLU A 72 23.13 -7.72 -0.39
C GLU A 72 22.91 -6.67 0.71
N ARG A 73 22.68 -7.09 1.97
CA ARG A 73 22.55 -6.17 3.10
C ARG A 73 23.84 -5.44 3.44
N LYS A 74 25.01 -6.01 3.14
CA LYS A 74 26.30 -5.32 3.31
C LYS A 74 26.41 -4.18 2.29
N TYR A 75 26.06 -4.44 1.04
CA TYR A 75 26.04 -3.43 -0.02
C TYR A 75 25.00 -2.33 0.24
N LEU A 76 23.82 -2.69 0.77
CA LEU A 76 22.83 -1.70 1.17
C LEU A 76 23.38 -0.71 2.20
N ARG A 77 24.05 -1.19 3.26
CA ARG A 77 24.64 -0.31 4.29
C ARG A 77 25.69 0.62 3.71
N LEU A 78 26.50 0.12 2.78
CA LEU A 78 27.52 0.88 2.07
C LEU A 78 26.89 1.97 1.21
N LEU A 79 25.83 1.66 0.48
CA LEU A 79 25.06 2.63 -0.30
C LEU A 79 24.40 3.69 0.60
N GLU A 80 23.76 3.29 1.68
CA GLU A 80 23.14 4.21 2.64
C GLU A 80 24.19 5.16 3.24
N ALA A 81 25.35 4.65 3.64
CA ALA A 81 26.45 5.45 4.17
C ALA A 81 26.95 6.47 3.13
N ALA A 82 27.16 6.03 1.88
CA ALA A 82 27.61 6.91 0.82
C ALA A 82 26.58 8.02 0.50
N LEU A 83 25.30 7.66 0.36
CA LEU A 83 24.21 8.63 0.08
C LEU A 83 23.97 9.64 1.22
N ASN A 84 24.25 9.25 2.47
CA ASN A 84 24.09 10.16 3.60
C ASN A 84 25.18 11.22 3.65
N VAL A 85 26.38 10.92 3.15
CA VAL A 85 27.51 11.87 3.08
C VAL A 85 27.44 12.76 1.83
N THR A 86 26.72 12.36 0.78
CA THR A 86 26.62 13.18 -0.43
C THR A 86 25.63 14.34 -0.30
N GLU A 87 26.04 15.50 -0.80
CA GLU A 87 25.21 16.71 -0.96
C GLU A 87 24.70 16.82 -2.40
N TYR A 88 24.29 15.70 -2.99
CA TYR A 88 23.99 15.59 -4.43
C TYR A 88 22.93 16.60 -4.89
N THR A 89 21.79 16.64 -4.21
CA THR A 89 20.67 17.52 -4.56
C THR A 89 21.05 18.99 -4.47
N ASP A 90 21.83 19.36 -3.44
CA ASP A 90 22.21 20.75 -3.19
C ASP A 90 23.19 21.25 -4.26
N LYS A 91 24.05 20.37 -4.77
CA LYS A 91 25.00 20.70 -5.85
C LYS A 91 24.36 20.74 -7.24
N ILE A 92 23.33 19.93 -7.48
CA ILE A 92 22.71 19.78 -8.82
C ILE A 92 21.51 20.70 -9.03
N ASP A 93 20.63 20.85 -8.04
CA ASP A 93 19.37 21.57 -8.18
C ASP A 93 19.51 23.07 -7.80
N ASP A 94 20.54 23.73 -8.37
CA ASP A 94 20.79 25.17 -8.22
C ASP A 94 20.59 25.90 -9.56
N ALA A 95 19.74 26.93 -9.54
CA ALA A 95 19.35 27.70 -10.72
C ALA A 95 20.47 28.60 -11.29
N SER A 96 21.51 28.90 -10.52
CA SER A 96 22.55 29.90 -10.85
C SER A 96 23.65 29.40 -11.80
N ASN A 97 23.57 28.15 -12.24
CA ASN A 97 24.77 27.36 -12.47
C ASN A 97 24.85 26.78 -13.90
N MET A 98 25.85 27.22 -14.69
CA MET A 98 26.07 26.75 -16.06
C MET A 98 26.76 25.37 -16.11
N GLY A 99 26.31 24.46 -16.99
CA GLY A 99 26.95 23.16 -17.25
C GLY A 99 26.39 21.97 -16.46
N LYS A 100 25.07 21.77 -16.47
CA LYS A 100 24.37 20.71 -15.70
C LYS A 100 24.89 19.30 -15.96
N ALA A 101 25.06 18.89 -17.22
CA ALA A 101 25.45 17.51 -17.57
C ALA A 101 26.83 17.12 -17.01
N LYS A 102 27.87 17.93 -17.23
CA LYS A 102 29.23 17.65 -16.71
C LYS A 102 29.25 17.56 -15.18
N ARG A 103 28.47 18.41 -14.50
CA ARG A 103 28.37 18.40 -13.04
C ARG A 103 27.70 17.13 -12.53
N VAL A 104 26.58 16.76 -13.13
CA VAL A 104 25.88 15.50 -12.84
C VAL A 104 26.84 14.32 -12.98
N VAL A 105 27.57 14.24 -14.10
CA VAL A 105 28.56 13.18 -14.35
C VAL A 105 29.64 13.17 -13.27
N ASN A 106 30.20 14.33 -12.91
CA ASN A 106 31.20 14.43 -11.86
C ASN A 106 30.67 13.98 -10.50
N GLN A 107 29.43 14.34 -10.14
CA GLN A 107 28.81 13.92 -8.88
C GLN A 107 28.49 12.43 -8.84
N ILE A 108 28.07 11.84 -9.97
CA ILE A 108 27.85 10.39 -10.06
C ILE A 108 29.21 9.66 -9.92
N LYS A 109 30.26 10.12 -10.61
CA LYS A 109 31.61 9.56 -10.49
C LYS A 109 32.18 9.71 -9.08
N GLU A 110 31.91 10.82 -8.40
CA GLU A 110 32.29 11.04 -6.99
C GLU A 110 31.62 10.01 -6.07
N LEU A 111 30.30 9.76 -6.23
CA LEU A 111 29.61 8.72 -5.47
C LEU A 111 30.17 7.33 -5.78
N CYS A 112 30.38 6.99 -7.05
CA CYS A 112 30.99 5.71 -7.45
C CYS A 112 32.37 5.52 -6.83
N ALA A 113 33.22 6.57 -6.81
CA ALA A 113 34.52 6.54 -6.16
C ALA A 113 34.41 6.30 -4.64
N ILE A 114 33.44 6.94 -3.96
CA ILE A 114 33.16 6.70 -2.53
C ILE A 114 32.76 5.23 -2.32
N LEU A 115 31.83 4.70 -3.12
CA LEU A 115 31.39 3.31 -3.01
C LEU A 115 32.56 2.33 -3.16
N THR A 116 33.40 2.50 -4.18
CA THR A 116 34.58 1.66 -4.41
C THR A 116 35.61 1.80 -3.29
N GLY A 117 35.85 3.02 -2.78
CA GLY A 117 36.73 3.27 -1.65
C GLY A 117 36.27 2.60 -0.36
N VAL A 118 34.95 2.65 -0.06
CA VAL A 118 34.39 1.97 1.11
C VAL A 118 34.46 0.45 0.94
N VAL A 119 34.23 -0.09 -0.26
CA VAL A 119 34.42 -1.54 -0.51
C VAL A 119 35.86 -1.95 -0.25
N LEU A 120 36.85 -1.20 -0.74
CA LEU A 120 38.26 -1.48 -0.49
C LEU A 120 38.60 -1.52 1.00
N SER A 121 37.97 -0.66 1.81
CA SER A 121 38.16 -0.68 3.26
C SER A 121 37.50 -1.87 3.97
N CYS A 122 36.44 -2.44 3.40
CA CYS A 122 35.65 -3.52 4.00
C CYS A 122 36.04 -4.93 3.52
N ASP A 123 36.33 -5.06 2.22
CA ASP A 123 36.80 -6.27 1.55
C ASP A 123 37.97 -5.88 0.64
N TYR A 124 39.18 -6.07 1.17
CA TYR A 124 40.41 -5.65 0.51
C TYR A 124 40.60 -6.34 -0.85
N LYS A 125 40.23 -7.62 -0.95
CA LYS A 125 40.41 -8.38 -2.20
C LYS A 125 39.43 -7.88 -3.25
N ARG A 126 38.14 -7.78 -2.89
CA ARG A 126 37.13 -7.30 -3.83
C ARG A 126 37.37 -5.85 -4.23
N GLY A 127 37.80 -5.00 -3.29
CA GLY A 127 38.15 -3.62 -3.59
C GLY A 127 39.38 -3.50 -4.49
N GLN A 128 40.40 -4.34 -4.32
CA GLN A 128 41.55 -4.36 -5.24
C GLN A 128 41.13 -4.74 -6.67
N GLU A 129 40.20 -5.69 -6.84
CA GLU A 129 39.63 -6.02 -8.15
C GLU A 129 38.96 -4.78 -8.76
N LEU A 130 38.06 -4.12 -8.02
CA LEU A 130 37.37 -2.91 -8.49
C LEU A 130 38.32 -1.72 -8.76
N PHE A 131 39.46 -1.62 -8.07
CA PHE A 131 40.48 -0.59 -8.28
C PHE A 131 41.48 -0.92 -9.41
N ALA A 132 41.72 -2.21 -9.67
CA ALA A 132 42.57 -2.66 -10.77
C ALA A 132 41.92 -2.34 -12.11
N ASP A 133 40.60 -2.47 -12.16
CA ASP A 133 39.74 -2.00 -13.24
C ASP A 133 39.63 -0.47 -13.14
N ARG A 134 40.60 0.23 -13.76
CA ARG A 134 40.79 1.68 -13.63
C ARG A 134 39.65 2.54 -14.21
N SER A 135 38.62 1.92 -14.80
CA SER A 135 37.46 2.60 -15.35
C SER A 135 36.18 2.25 -14.58
N PHE A 136 35.25 3.20 -14.49
CA PHE A 136 33.93 2.93 -13.92
C PHE A 136 33.08 2.01 -14.81
N GLU A 137 33.41 1.95 -16.10
CA GLU A 137 32.72 1.18 -17.13
C GLU A 137 32.93 -0.33 -16.90
N ASP A 138 34.16 -0.74 -16.58
CA ASP A 138 34.48 -2.13 -16.24
C ASP A 138 33.75 -2.62 -14.98
N ASN A 139 33.31 -1.68 -14.12
CA ASN A 139 32.62 -1.95 -12.86
C ASN A 139 31.10 -1.72 -12.92
N GLU A 140 30.53 -1.60 -14.13
CA GLU A 140 29.11 -1.32 -14.37
C GLU A 140 28.17 -2.25 -13.59
N GLU A 141 28.38 -3.57 -13.68
CA GLU A 141 27.53 -4.58 -13.02
C GLU A 141 27.47 -4.39 -11.50
N PHE A 142 28.58 -3.99 -10.89
CA PHE A 142 28.66 -3.73 -9.47
C PHE A 142 27.80 -2.52 -9.08
N PHE A 143 27.91 -1.39 -9.79
CA PHE A 143 27.12 -0.20 -9.51
C PHE A 143 25.63 -0.44 -9.74
N GLN A 144 25.27 -1.10 -10.86
CA GLN A 144 23.90 -1.50 -11.17
C GLN A 144 23.29 -2.35 -10.04
N THR A 145 24.05 -3.33 -9.55
CA THR A 145 23.62 -4.21 -8.46
C THR A 145 23.37 -3.42 -7.17
N ILE A 146 24.30 -2.54 -6.78
CA ILE A 146 24.15 -1.73 -5.56
C ILE A 146 22.92 -0.81 -5.66
N PHE A 147 22.76 -0.09 -6.78
CA PHE A 147 21.64 0.82 -6.96
C PHE A 147 20.29 0.09 -7.06
N GLU A 148 20.24 -1.10 -7.66
CA GLU A 148 19.08 -1.99 -7.63
C GLU A 148 18.71 -2.41 -6.20
N ILE A 149 19.70 -2.85 -5.41
CA ILE A 149 19.50 -3.27 -4.01
C ILE A 149 18.87 -2.14 -3.20
N GLY A 150 19.36 -0.91 -3.34
CA GLY A 150 18.80 0.26 -2.65
C GLY A 150 17.33 0.49 -3.00
N ARG A 151 16.99 0.41 -4.29
CA ARG A 151 15.61 0.57 -4.77
C ARG A 151 14.70 -0.56 -4.30
N ARG A 152 15.13 -1.81 -4.46
CA ARG A 152 14.41 -3.00 -3.99
C ARG A 152 14.15 -2.95 -2.49
N TYR A 153 15.16 -2.59 -1.70
CA TYR A 153 15.02 -2.46 -0.25
C TYR A 153 13.98 -1.42 0.15
N LYS A 154 13.99 -0.26 -0.51
CA LYS A 154 13.02 0.81 -0.22
C LYS A 154 11.58 0.39 -0.52
N ILE A 155 11.33 -0.30 -1.64
CA ILE A 155 9.98 -0.80 -1.95
C ILE A 155 9.51 -1.78 -0.88
N MET A 156 10.40 -2.66 -0.42
CA MET A 156 10.08 -3.61 0.64
C MET A 156 9.90 -2.97 2.03
N ASN A 157 10.60 -1.85 2.30
CA ASN A 157 10.61 -1.17 3.60
C ASN A 157 10.43 0.36 3.42
N PRO A 158 9.24 0.85 3.01
CA PRO A 158 8.99 2.26 2.71
C PRO A 158 9.31 3.24 3.85
N GLU A 159 9.36 2.79 5.10
CA GLU A 159 9.72 3.61 6.25
C GLU A 159 11.23 3.85 6.44
N LYS A 160 12.08 3.09 5.74
CA LYS A 160 13.55 3.19 5.78
C LYS A 160 14.08 4.13 4.69
N MET A 161 15.37 4.48 4.74
CA MET A 161 16.03 5.39 3.78
C MET A 161 15.29 6.73 3.57
N ARG A 162 14.73 7.34 4.62
CA ARG A 162 13.89 8.56 4.49
C ARG A 162 14.61 9.72 3.80
N SER A 163 15.87 9.98 4.16
CA SER A 163 16.71 11.05 3.58
C SER A 163 17.50 10.60 2.35
N ALA A 164 17.94 9.35 2.31
CA ALA A 164 18.86 8.85 1.28
C ALA A 164 18.17 8.45 -0.03
N TYR A 165 16.94 7.94 0.04
CA TYR A 165 16.29 7.37 -1.15
C TYR A 165 15.95 8.41 -2.22
N GLY A 166 15.51 9.61 -1.82
CA GLY A 166 15.26 10.70 -2.77
C GLY A 166 16.53 11.06 -3.56
N LYS A 167 17.68 11.15 -2.87
CA LYS A 167 18.99 11.39 -3.51
C LYS A 167 19.34 10.29 -4.50
N LEU A 168 19.16 9.02 -4.13
CA LEU A 168 19.38 7.88 -5.02
C LEU A 168 18.54 8.00 -6.30
N MET A 169 17.24 8.23 -6.15
CA MET A 169 16.34 8.28 -7.31
C MET A 169 16.61 9.48 -8.21
N TYR A 170 16.95 10.64 -7.65
CA TYR A 170 17.32 11.82 -8.45
C TYR A 170 18.63 11.63 -9.18
N LEU A 171 19.62 11.02 -8.53
CA LEU A 171 20.88 10.64 -9.17
C LEU A 171 20.66 9.67 -10.32
N LEU A 172 19.85 8.63 -10.11
CA LEU A 172 19.54 7.66 -11.16
C LEU A 172 18.72 8.30 -12.29
N SER A 173 17.74 9.15 -11.97
CA SER A 173 16.98 9.88 -12.99
C SER A 173 17.88 10.76 -13.85
N ASP A 174 18.85 11.44 -13.25
CA ASP A 174 19.85 12.23 -13.98
C ASP A 174 20.79 11.38 -14.82
N SER A 175 21.16 10.17 -14.35
CA SER A 175 21.97 9.22 -15.12
C SER A 175 21.27 8.72 -16.39
N MET A 176 19.93 8.82 -16.46
CA MET A 176 19.15 8.45 -17.65
C MET A 176 19.06 9.55 -18.72
N ILE A 177 19.56 10.76 -18.43
CA ILE A 177 19.62 11.85 -19.43
C ILE A 177 20.62 11.45 -20.52
N PRO A 178 20.26 11.48 -21.83
CA PRO A 178 21.12 10.99 -22.91
C PRO A 178 22.55 11.54 -22.87
N GLU A 179 22.70 12.87 -22.74
CA GLU A 179 24.01 13.52 -22.67
C GLU A 179 24.84 13.07 -21.46
N VAL A 180 24.20 12.78 -20.32
CA VAL A 180 24.86 12.33 -19.09
C VAL A 180 25.26 10.86 -19.23
N LYS A 181 24.38 10.03 -19.77
CA LYS A 181 24.62 8.61 -20.04
C LYS A 181 25.81 8.44 -20.99
N ASP A 182 25.85 9.19 -22.08
CA ASP A 182 26.95 9.17 -23.05
C ASP A 182 28.29 9.59 -22.41
N MET A 183 28.28 10.56 -21.50
CA MET A 183 29.49 11.01 -20.77
C MET A 183 29.92 10.08 -19.64
N LEU A 184 28.99 9.31 -19.06
CA LEU A 184 29.28 8.32 -18.02
C LEU A 184 29.98 7.09 -18.60
N GLY A 185 29.55 6.64 -19.77
CA GLY A 185 30.08 5.46 -20.44
C GLY A 185 29.47 4.12 -19.98
N PHE A 186 28.59 4.14 -18.98
CA PHE A 186 27.93 2.95 -18.43
C PHE A 186 26.51 3.25 -17.91
N ASP A 187 25.67 2.22 -17.80
CA ASP A 187 24.31 2.32 -17.28
C ASP A 187 24.25 2.13 -15.77
N CYS A 188 23.59 3.04 -15.05
CA CYS A 188 23.40 2.94 -13.60
C CYS A 188 22.14 2.16 -13.20
N VAL A 189 21.23 1.88 -14.13
CA VAL A 189 19.88 1.38 -13.84
C VAL A 189 19.63 0.03 -14.51
N VAL A 190 19.28 -0.97 -13.70
CA VAL A 190 18.73 -2.25 -14.14
C VAL A 190 17.33 -2.49 -13.57
N PRO A 191 16.50 -3.36 -14.16
CA PRO A 191 15.19 -3.69 -13.59
C PRO A 191 15.28 -4.27 -12.17
N ILE A 192 14.34 -3.91 -11.30
CA ILE A 192 14.25 -4.45 -9.95
C ILE A 192 14.00 -5.96 -10.00
N LYS A 193 14.73 -6.71 -9.17
CA LYS A 193 14.60 -8.16 -9.05
C LYS A 193 13.33 -8.50 -8.27
N THR A 194 12.39 -9.15 -8.93
CA THR A 194 11.11 -9.58 -8.35
C THR A 194 11.04 -11.08 -8.19
N VAL A 195 10.09 -11.55 -7.38
CA VAL A 195 9.79 -12.98 -7.25
C VAL A 195 9.46 -13.58 -8.62
N TYR A 196 8.70 -12.85 -9.45
CA TYR A 196 8.38 -13.29 -10.80
C TYR A 196 9.61 -13.38 -11.70
N SER A 197 10.43 -12.33 -11.78
CA SER A 197 11.59 -12.34 -12.69
C SER A 197 12.56 -13.47 -12.33
N PHE A 198 12.82 -13.65 -11.03
CA PHE A 198 13.68 -14.72 -10.53
C PHE A 198 13.13 -16.13 -10.80
N LEU A 199 11.85 -16.37 -10.53
CA LEU A 199 11.24 -17.67 -10.82
C LEU A 199 11.14 -17.94 -12.32
N LYS A 200 10.87 -16.92 -13.14
CA LYS A 200 10.80 -17.05 -14.60
C LYS A 200 12.15 -17.45 -15.18
N GLU A 201 13.22 -16.77 -14.78
CA GLU A 201 14.60 -17.07 -15.20
C GLU A 201 15.01 -18.52 -14.91
N LYS A 202 14.56 -19.05 -13.77
CA LYS A 202 14.85 -20.42 -13.32
C LYS A 202 13.77 -21.45 -13.69
N ASN A 203 12.83 -21.12 -14.56
CA ASN A 203 11.70 -21.98 -14.96
C ASN A 203 10.84 -22.52 -13.79
N GLY A 204 10.74 -21.75 -12.70
CA GLY A 204 10.07 -22.08 -11.45
C GLY A 204 8.67 -21.50 -11.25
N LEU A 205 8.06 -20.87 -12.27
CA LEU A 205 6.75 -20.20 -12.13
C LEU A 205 5.62 -21.12 -11.64
N LYS A 206 5.71 -22.42 -11.90
CA LYS A 206 4.73 -23.42 -11.45
C LYS A 206 4.49 -23.43 -9.94
N VAL A 207 5.45 -22.96 -9.13
CA VAL A 207 5.29 -22.81 -7.67
C VAL A 207 4.10 -21.90 -7.32
N LEU A 208 3.85 -20.86 -8.14
CA LEU A 208 2.80 -19.87 -7.89
C LEU A 208 1.40 -20.36 -8.23
N HIS A 209 1.30 -21.47 -8.97
CA HIS A 209 0.04 -22.02 -9.48
C HIS A 209 -0.57 -23.10 -8.57
N GLU A 210 0.04 -23.37 -7.42
CA GLU A 210 -0.46 -24.35 -6.45
C GLU A 210 -1.28 -23.67 -5.36
N ASP A 211 -2.47 -24.18 -5.07
CA ASP A 211 -3.38 -23.61 -4.06
C ASP A 211 -2.73 -23.46 -2.68
N ILE A 212 -1.82 -24.37 -2.33
CA ILE A 212 -1.10 -24.36 -1.05
C ILE A 212 -0.18 -23.14 -0.91
N VAL A 213 0.12 -22.40 -2.00
CA VAL A 213 0.89 -21.14 -1.97
C VAL A 213 0.21 -20.09 -1.09
N LEU A 214 -1.13 -20.09 -1.05
CA LEU A 214 -1.88 -19.18 -0.19
C LEU A 214 -1.61 -19.50 1.29
N LEU A 215 -1.53 -20.78 1.66
CA LEU A 215 -1.19 -21.19 3.02
C LEU A 215 0.29 -20.91 3.35
N ALA A 216 1.18 -21.12 2.38
CA ALA A 216 2.62 -20.89 2.54
C ALA A 216 2.96 -19.40 2.74
N THR A 217 2.18 -18.50 2.14
CA THR A 217 2.46 -17.06 2.14
C THR A 217 1.53 -16.25 3.05
N LYS A 218 0.55 -16.89 3.68
CA LYS A 218 -0.37 -16.23 4.62
C LYS A 218 0.37 -15.68 5.85
N GLU A 219 -0.06 -14.52 6.30
CA GLU A 219 0.39 -13.94 7.56
C GLU A 219 -0.38 -14.53 8.75
N ILE A 220 0.33 -14.67 9.87
CA ILE A 220 -0.21 -15.24 11.10
C ILE A 220 -0.56 -14.08 12.02
N ILE A 221 -1.85 -13.79 12.12
CA ILE A 221 -2.38 -12.73 12.99
C ILE A 221 -2.61 -13.32 14.39
N PRO A 222 -1.96 -12.80 15.44
CA PRO A 222 -2.07 -13.32 16.80
C PRO A 222 -3.34 -12.86 17.54
N ASP A 223 -3.96 -11.76 17.10
CA ASP A 223 -5.08 -11.11 17.79
C ASP A 223 -6.25 -12.08 18.00
N GLY A 224 -6.73 -12.15 19.25
CA GLY A 224 -7.84 -13.02 19.65
C GLY A 224 -7.53 -14.52 19.66
N LYS A 225 -6.26 -14.94 19.45
CA LYS A 225 -5.87 -16.35 19.41
C LYS A 225 -5.04 -16.77 20.61
N THR A 226 -5.20 -18.03 21.01
CA THR A 226 -4.38 -18.67 22.03
C THR A 226 -3.01 -19.08 21.45
N ARG A 227 -1.99 -19.17 22.30
CA ARG A 227 -0.64 -19.62 21.90
C ARG A 227 -0.66 -20.96 21.11
N PRO A 228 -1.42 -21.99 21.51
CA PRO A 228 -1.48 -23.24 20.74
C PRO A 228 -2.08 -23.08 19.33
N GLN A 229 -3.09 -22.23 19.16
CA GLN A 229 -3.67 -21.94 17.84
C GLN A 229 -2.66 -21.26 16.92
N ILE A 230 -1.95 -20.25 17.45
CA ILE A 230 -0.87 -19.55 16.72
C ILE A 230 0.21 -20.56 16.29
N GLN A 231 0.64 -21.43 17.20
CA GLN A 231 1.67 -22.42 16.92
C GLN A 231 1.23 -23.47 15.89
N ALA A 232 -0.05 -23.85 15.89
CA ALA A 232 -0.62 -24.74 14.88
C ALA A 232 -0.66 -24.09 13.48
N GLU A 233 -1.00 -22.80 13.40
CA GLU A 233 -0.95 -22.02 12.15
C GLU A 233 0.49 -21.89 11.63
N ILE A 234 1.47 -21.59 12.50
CA ILE A 234 2.90 -21.55 12.16
C ILE A 234 3.33 -22.89 11.57
N LYS A 235 3.05 -24.00 12.27
CA LYS A 235 3.41 -25.34 11.78
C LYS A 235 2.78 -25.67 10.42
N ARG A 236 1.53 -25.26 10.19
CA ARG A 236 0.84 -25.47 8.92
C ARG A 236 1.51 -24.67 7.79
N LYS A 237 1.84 -23.40 8.04
CA LYS A 237 2.55 -22.53 7.09
C LYS A 237 3.92 -23.11 6.71
N GLU A 238 4.74 -23.44 7.70
CA GLU A 238 6.08 -24.02 7.49
C GLU A 238 6.02 -25.35 6.72
N LYS A 239 5.04 -26.21 7.06
CA LYS A 239 4.82 -27.44 6.31
C LYS A 239 4.47 -27.18 4.85
N SER A 240 3.62 -26.19 4.57
CA SER A 240 3.24 -25.82 3.19
C SER A 240 4.44 -25.30 2.39
N ILE A 241 5.29 -24.46 3.01
CA ILE A 241 6.53 -23.98 2.41
C ILE A 241 7.44 -25.17 2.05
N GLU A 242 7.63 -26.10 2.99
CA GLU A 242 8.49 -27.27 2.77
C GLU A 242 7.98 -28.19 1.65
N ILE A 243 6.66 -28.39 1.56
CA ILE A 243 6.04 -29.18 0.49
C ILE A 243 6.33 -28.55 -0.87
N LEU A 244 6.13 -27.24 -1.01
CA LEU A 244 6.39 -26.52 -2.26
C LEU A 244 7.88 -26.56 -2.63
N SER A 245 8.75 -26.26 -1.68
CA SER A 245 10.20 -26.25 -1.89
C SER A 245 10.73 -27.61 -2.34
N ARG A 246 10.25 -28.71 -1.76
CA ARG A 246 10.66 -30.07 -2.18
C ARG A 246 10.08 -30.48 -3.53
N LYS A 247 8.84 -30.10 -3.82
CA LYS A 247 8.15 -30.49 -5.06
C LYS A 247 8.76 -29.82 -6.30
N TYR A 248 9.19 -28.56 -6.17
CA TYR A 248 9.65 -27.74 -7.30
C TYR A 248 11.15 -27.50 -7.36
N GLN A 249 11.94 -28.06 -6.44
CA GLN A 249 13.40 -27.99 -6.55
C GLN A 249 13.86 -28.64 -7.86
N SER A 250 14.88 -28.05 -8.48
CA SER A 250 15.51 -28.53 -9.70
C SER A 250 17.00 -28.24 -9.68
N LYS A 251 17.73 -28.68 -10.71
CA LYS A 251 19.15 -28.36 -10.88
C LYS A 251 19.43 -26.85 -10.89
N TYR A 252 18.47 -26.03 -11.34
CA TYR A 252 18.62 -24.59 -11.52
C TYR A 252 17.91 -23.76 -10.45
N LEU A 253 17.09 -24.40 -9.60
CA LEU A 253 16.29 -23.77 -8.57
C LEU A 253 16.32 -24.61 -7.30
N SER A 254 17.05 -24.15 -6.29
CA SER A 254 17.17 -24.85 -5.02
C SER A 254 15.92 -24.71 -4.14
N ALA A 255 15.76 -25.63 -3.19
CA ALA A 255 14.68 -25.55 -2.20
C ALA A 255 14.74 -24.24 -1.40
N ASP A 256 15.94 -23.77 -1.03
CA ASP A 256 16.14 -22.53 -0.27
C ASP A 256 15.76 -21.29 -1.07
N GLU A 257 16.05 -21.26 -2.36
CA GLU A 257 15.61 -20.18 -3.25
C GLU A 257 14.09 -20.12 -3.37
N ILE A 258 13.41 -21.27 -3.41
CA ILE A 258 11.94 -21.33 -3.38
C ILE A 258 11.42 -20.81 -2.04
N ARG A 259 12.02 -21.21 -0.92
CA ARG A 259 11.66 -20.69 0.42
C ARG A 259 11.80 -19.17 0.44
N HIS A 260 12.91 -18.65 -0.09
CA HIS A 260 13.20 -17.22 -0.16
C HIS A 260 12.15 -16.44 -0.98
N CYS A 261 11.69 -16.99 -2.10
CA CYS A 261 10.57 -16.43 -2.86
C CYS A 261 9.26 -16.41 -2.06
N LEU A 262 8.91 -17.52 -1.39
CA LEU A 262 7.70 -17.63 -0.58
C LEU A 262 7.73 -16.67 0.63
N TYR A 263 8.89 -16.51 1.27
CA TYR A 263 9.07 -15.53 2.33
C TYR A 263 8.93 -14.09 1.81
N SER A 264 9.44 -13.79 0.62
CA SER A 264 9.27 -12.46 0.00
C SER A 264 7.80 -12.12 -0.25
N ILE A 265 6.99 -13.11 -0.68
CA ILE A 265 5.54 -12.94 -0.83
C ILE A 265 4.87 -12.79 0.55
N GLY A 266 5.30 -13.56 1.54
CA GLY A 266 4.82 -13.45 2.92
C GLY A 266 5.07 -12.07 3.53
N ASP A 267 6.28 -11.53 3.35
CA ASP A 267 6.68 -10.20 3.78
C ASP A 267 5.82 -9.12 3.09
N ASN A 268 5.57 -9.26 1.78
CA ASN A 268 4.65 -8.39 1.05
C ASN A 268 3.22 -8.44 1.63
N ASN A 269 2.67 -9.63 1.88
CA ASN A 269 1.34 -9.77 2.47
C ASN A 269 1.26 -9.10 3.84
N ALA A 270 2.30 -9.26 4.66
CA ALA A 270 2.37 -8.64 5.98
C ALA A 270 2.40 -7.11 5.91
N TYR A 271 3.24 -6.57 5.02
CA TYR A 271 3.31 -5.12 4.79
C TYR A 271 1.98 -4.54 4.32
N LEU A 272 1.36 -5.15 3.29
CA LEU A 272 0.10 -4.66 2.74
C LEU A 272 -1.00 -4.68 3.80
N ARG A 273 -1.08 -5.73 4.62
CA ARG A 273 -2.02 -5.82 5.71
C ARG A 273 -1.80 -4.72 6.75
N SER A 274 -0.57 -4.57 7.27
CA SER A 274 -0.29 -3.60 8.34
C SER A 274 -0.59 -2.16 7.94
N ASN A 275 -0.55 -1.85 6.64
CA ASN A 275 -0.85 -0.52 6.12
C ASN A 275 -2.32 -0.36 5.73
N ARG A 276 -2.95 -1.39 5.17
CA ARG A 276 -4.35 -1.36 4.70
C ARG A 276 -5.36 -1.48 5.84
N ASP A 277 -5.13 -2.40 6.78
CA ASP A 277 -6.11 -2.75 7.82
C ASP A 277 -6.49 -1.57 8.76
N PRO A 278 -5.64 -0.57 9.03
CA PRO A 278 -6.06 0.65 9.71
C PRO A 278 -7.22 1.37 9.02
N CYS A 279 -7.25 1.40 7.68
CA CYS A 279 -8.41 1.94 6.95
C CYS A 279 -9.67 1.11 7.24
N GLU A 280 -9.55 -0.22 7.24
CA GLU A 280 -10.68 -1.13 7.53
C GLU A 280 -11.20 -0.94 8.96
N LYS A 281 -10.31 -0.78 9.95
CA LYS A 281 -10.68 -0.48 11.33
C LYS A 281 -11.41 0.86 11.44
N MET A 282 -10.93 1.90 10.76
CA MET A 282 -11.58 3.21 10.78
C MET A 282 -12.95 3.19 10.09
N ILE A 283 -13.11 2.41 9.02
CA ILE A 283 -14.42 2.17 8.38
C ILE A 283 -15.37 1.49 9.36
N PHE A 284 -14.91 0.43 10.03
CA PHE A 284 -15.70 -0.25 11.06
C PHE A 284 -16.13 0.70 12.19
N TYR A 285 -15.22 1.55 12.67
CA TYR A 285 -15.54 2.54 13.70
C TYR A 285 -16.53 3.60 13.22
N LEU A 286 -16.41 4.07 11.98
CA LEU A 286 -17.38 4.99 11.38
C LEU A 286 -18.78 4.34 11.33
N GLU A 287 -18.89 3.12 10.82
CA GLU A 287 -20.15 2.37 10.67
C GLU A 287 -20.77 1.95 12.01
N LYS A 288 -19.94 1.74 13.05
CA LYS A 288 -20.40 1.39 14.40
C LYS A 288 -20.97 2.58 15.16
N PHE A 289 -20.31 3.74 15.10
CA PHE A 289 -20.61 4.87 15.99
C PHE A 289 -21.47 5.98 15.36
N PHE A 290 -21.58 6.00 14.03
CA PHE A 290 -22.28 7.06 13.29
C PHE A 290 -23.28 6.44 12.31
N ASN A 291 -24.39 7.15 12.06
CA ASN A 291 -25.40 6.74 11.10
C ASN A 291 -25.71 7.92 10.17
N PRO A 292 -25.55 7.77 8.84
CA PRO A 292 -25.71 8.87 7.89
C PRO A 292 -27.09 9.53 7.94
N LYS A 293 -28.14 8.79 8.35
CA LYS A 293 -29.52 9.28 8.39
C LYS A 293 -29.92 9.86 9.75
N ASP A 294 -29.01 9.91 10.70
CA ASP A 294 -29.29 10.52 12.00
C ASP A 294 -29.43 12.04 11.82
N LYS A 295 -30.66 12.53 12.00
CA LYS A 295 -31.01 13.95 11.84
C LYS A 295 -30.87 14.74 13.13
N SER A 296 -30.41 14.11 14.21
CA SER A 296 -30.25 14.80 15.49
C SER A 296 -29.08 15.79 15.42
N ASP A 297 -29.35 17.03 15.83
CA ASP A 297 -28.35 18.08 16.12
C ASP A 297 -27.58 17.69 17.40
N ASN A 298 -26.95 16.52 17.35
CA ASN A 298 -26.20 15.97 18.45
C ASN A 298 -24.77 16.51 18.37
N ASP A 299 -24.09 16.65 19.52
CA ASP A 299 -22.71 17.16 19.59
C ASP A 299 -21.71 16.36 18.73
N TYR A 300 -22.13 15.17 18.25
CA TYR A 300 -21.40 14.25 17.41
C TYR A 300 -21.76 14.30 15.91
N SER A 301 -22.55 15.27 15.45
CA SER A 301 -22.82 15.48 14.03
C SER A 301 -21.53 15.68 13.23
N LEU A 302 -21.32 14.94 12.15
CA LEU A 302 -20.10 15.09 11.32
C LEU A 302 -20.13 16.31 10.38
N SER A 303 -21.13 17.19 10.46
CA SER A 303 -21.20 18.34 9.57
C SER A 303 -19.97 19.25 9.70
N ILE A 304 -19.51 19.77 8.57
CA ILE A 304 -18.41 20.74 8.47
C ILE A 304 -18.86 21.90 7.58
N ALA A 305 -18.37 23.10 7.87
CA ALA A 305 -18.73 24.31 7.15
C ALA A 305 -17.49 25.12 6.80
N TYR A 306 -17.37 25.48 5.52
CA TYR A 306 -16.28 26.29 5.01
C TYR A 306 -16.05 27.56 5.83
N GLY A 307 -14.79 27.84 6.16
CA GLY A 307 -14.39 29.03 6.92
C GLY A 307 -14.67 28.95 8.42
N ASN A 308 -15.40 27.93 8.89
CA ASN A 308 -15.54 27.64 10.30
C ASN A 308 -14.44 26.68 10.74
N GLN A 309 -13.77 26.96 11.87
CA GLN A 309 -12.71 26.11 12.45
C GLN A 309 -11.59 25.69 11.48
N GLY A 310 -11.39 26.44 10.39
CA GLY A 310 -10.35 26.16 9.38
C GLY A 310 -10.76 25.19 8.26
N HIS A 311 -12.01 24.71 8.24
CA HIS A 311 -12.49 23.79 7.21
C HIS A 311 -12.50 24.44 5.82
N ARG A 312 -12.17 23.66 4.79
CA ARG A 312 -12.17 24.07 3.37
C ARG A 312 -13.32 23.46 2.57
N LEU A 313 -14.06 22.52 3.16
CA LEU A 313 -15.24 21.90 2.58
C LEU A 313 -16.49 22.23 3.42
N SER A 314 -17.65 22.19 2.78
CA SER A 314 -18.96 22.33 3.43
C SER A 314 -19.79 21.09 3.16
N HIS A 315 -20.02 20.27 4.17
CA HIS A 315 -20.79 19.04 4.09
C HIS A 315 -21.77 18.97 5.27
N ASP A 316 -23.00 18.53 5.01
CA ASP A 316 -23.88 18.06 6.08
C ASP A 316 -23.39 16.72 6.66
N HIS A 317 -24.06 16.22 7.70
CA HIS A 317 -23.66 14.98 8.36
C HIS A 317 -23.61 13.78 7.39
N GLU A 318 -24.65 13.63 6.58
CA GLU A 318 -24.77 12.52 5.62
C GLU A 318 -23.65 12.58 4.57
N THR A 319 -23.42 13.77 4.00
CA THR A 319 -22.38 14.00 2.99
C THR A 319 -20.99 13.74 3.57
N GLN A 320 -20.69 14.26 4.77
CA GLN A 320 -19.38 14.02 5.40
C GLN A 320 -19.18 12.55 5.73
N TYR A 321 -20.20 11.87 6.28
CA TYR A 321 -20.15 10.44 6.55
C TYR A 321 -19.79 9.64 5.28
N ILE A 322 -20.49 9.91 4.18
CA ILE A 322 -20.27 9.21 2.90
C ILE A 322 -18.89 9.56 2.34
N TYR A 323 -18.46 10.82 2.40
CA TYR A 323 -17.15 11.27 1.93
C TYR A 323 -16.01 10.57 2.68
N VAL A 324 -16.08 10.50 4.01
CA VAL A 324 -15.10 9.80 4.85
C VAL A 324 -15.08 8.31 4.52
N ASN A 325 -16.25 7.66 4.46
CA ASN A 325 -16.37 6.23 4.17
C ASN A 325 -15.76 5.87 2.80
N GLN A 326 -16.07 6.66 1.77
CA GLN A 326 -15.55 6.46 0.41
C GLN A 326 -14.05 6.71 0.33
N THR A 327 -13.55 7.76 1.00
CA THR A 327 -12.11 8.07 1.03
C THR A 327 -11.32 6.95 1.71
N LEU A 328 -11.77 6.47 2.87
CA LEU A 328 -11.12 5.34 3.56
C LEU A 328 -11.14 4.05 2.71
N LYS A 329 -12.24 3.78 2.01
CA LYS A 329 -12.34 2.65 1.09
C LYS A 329 -11.39 2.79 -0.10
N LEU A 330 -11.24 3.99 -0.65
CA LEU A 330 -10.27 4.26 -1.72
C LEU A 330 -8.84 4.04 -1.23
N TRP A 331 -8.46 4.62 -0.08
CA TRP A 331 -7.13 4.41 0.53
C TRP A 331 -6.84 2.95 0.77
N ARG A 332 -7.82 2.18 1.26
CA ARG A 332 -7.68 0.74 1.43
C ARG A 332 -7.29 0.04 0.13
N GLU A 333 -7.96 0.36 -0.98
CA GLU A 333 -7.65 -0.27 -2.28
C GLU A 333 -6.27 0.19 -2.81
N ILE A 334 -5.90 1.45 -2.61
CA ILE A 334 -4.58 2.00 -2.97
C ILE A 334 -3.47 1.27 -2.19
N LEU A 335 -3.61 1.17 -0.86
CA LEU A 335 -2.64 0.52 0.01
C LEU A 335 -2.54 -0.98 -0.24
N ASN A 336 -3.60 -1.61 -0.76
CA ASN A 336 -3.57 -3.00 -1.19
C ASN A 336 -2.70 -3.22 -2.44
N ASP A 337 -2.57 -2.21 -3.30
CA ASP A 337 -1.76 -2.24 -4.53
C ASP A 337 -0.43 -1.45 -4.36
N MET A 338 -0.03 -1.15 -3.12
CA MET A 338 1.08 -0.21 -2.84
C MET A 338 2.42 -0.63 -3.47
N PHE A 339 2.77 -1.93 -3.45
CA PHE A 339 4.02 -2.42 -4.06
C PHE A 339 4.00 -2.29 -5.59
N LYS A 340 2.84 -2.47 -6.20
CA LYS A 340 2.65 -2.24 -7.64
C LYS A 340 2.83 -0.76 -7.95
N LEU A 341 2.21 0.13 -7.18
CA LEU A 341 2.38 1.58 -7.35
C LEU A 341 3.84 2.01 -7.18
N TRP A 342 4.55 1.47 -6.19
CA TRP A 342 6.00 1.67 -6.02
C TRP A 342 6.82 1.27 -7.25
N THR A 343 6.51 0.10 -7.83
CA THR A 343 7.21 -0.38 -9.04
C THR A 343 6.89 0.49 -10.26
N LEU A 344 5.65 0.95 -10.41
CA LEU A 344 5.25 1.85 -11.49
C LEU A 344 5.87 3.25 -11.32
N ALA A 345 6.02 3.72 -10.08
CA ALA A 345 6.70 4.96 -9.77
C ALA A 345 8.19 4.91 -10.17
N ASP A 346 8.89 3.81 -9.84
CA ASP A 346 10.26 3.55 -10.27
C ASP A 346 10.39 3.60 -11.81
N GLN A 347 9.45 2.96 -12.52
CA GLN A 347 9.40 2.97 -13.99
C GLN A 347 9.16 4.36 -14.57
N ASP A 348 8.21 5.12 -14.02
CA ASP A 348 7.92 6.48 -14.49
C ASP A 348 9.13 7.41 -14.31
N ILE A 349 9.84 7.31 -13.18
CA ILE A 349 10.96 8.19 -12.83
C ILE A 349 12.20 7.91 -13.66
N LEU A 350 12.49 6.63 -13.89
CA LEU A 350 13.70 6.15 -14.55
C LEU A 350 13.51 5.88 -16.05
N SER A 351 12.36 6.23 -16.62
CA SER A 351 12.10 6.05 -18.05
C SER A 351 12.91 7.05 -18.89
N PRO A 352 13.74 6.60 -19.85
CA PRO A 352 14.47 7.48 -20.77
C PRO A 352 13.55 8.36 -21.63
N SER A 353 12.32 7.91 -21.89
CA SER A 353 11.34 8.62 -22.71
C SER A 353 10.49 9.62 -21.94
N ASN A 354 10.72 9.76 -20.63
CA ASN A 354 9.92 10.58 -19.74
C ASN A 354 10.79 11.57 -18.94
N PRO A 355 11.39 12.59 -19.59
CA PRO A 355 12.26 13.53 -18.91
C PRO A 355 11.48 14.43 -17.95
N TYR A 356 12.09 14.74 -16.80
CA TYR A 356 11.55 15.72 -15.87
C TYR A 356 11.88 17.16 -16.31
N ARG A 357 11.15 18.14 -15.77
CA ARG A 357 11.43 19.57 -15.88
C ARG A 357 11.63 20.17 -14.50
N LEU A 358 12.70 20.94 -14.32
CA LEU A 358 12.86 21.75 -13.10
C LEU A 358 11.88 22.92 -13.17
N SER A 359 11.02 23.05 -12.17
CA SER A 359 9.98 24.09 -12.13
C SER A 359 9.71 24.54 -10.70
N HIS A 360 9.44 25.84 -10.54
CA HIS A 360 8.97 26.37 -9.26
C HIS A 360 7.47 26.07 -9.13
N THR A 361 7.11 25.33 -8.09
CA THR A 361 5.72 24.87 -7.86
C THR A 361 4.92 25.80 -6.95
N GLY A 362 5.56 26.81 -6.36
CA GLY A 362 5.01 27.61 -5.26
C GLY A 362 5.45 27.10 -3.88
N GLN A 363 5.86 25.82 -3.79
CA GLN A 363 6.40 25.20 -2.56
C GLN A 363 7.93 25.07 -2.57
N GLY A 364 8.56 25.36 -3.72
CA GLY A 364 10.00 25.26 -3.92
C GLY A 364 10.35 24.98 -5.37
N LEU A 365 11.62 24.67 -5.63
CA LEU A 365 12.07 24.14 -6.91
C LEU A 365 11.91 22.62 -6.90
N HIS A 366 11.12 22.06 -7.82
CA HIS A 366 10.89 20.62 -7.92
C HIS A 366 11.21 20.09 -9.31
N ARG A 367 11.61 18.82 -9.35
CA ARG A 367 11.67 17.99 -10.56
C ARG A 367 10.25 17.51 -10.88
N VAL A 368 9.56 18.25 -11.74
CA VAL A 368 8.20 17.94 -12.20
C VAL A 368 8.29 16.94 -13.36
N GLN A 369 7.66 15.78 -13.22
CA GLN A 369 7.76 14.69 -14.18
C GLN A 369 6.38 14.04 -14.41
N PRO A 370 5.93 13.86 -15.66
CA PRO A 370 4.73 13.09 -15.95
C PRO A 370 4.84 11.68 -15.36
N CYS A 371 3.73 11.10 -14.92
CA CYS A 371 3.75 9.78 -14.28
C CYS A 371 2.67 8.87 -14.90
N PRO A 372 2.80 8.53 -16.21
CA PRO A 372 1.74 7.89 -16.97
C PRO A 372 1.37 6.49 -16.47
N ALA A 373 2.34 5.69 -16.02
CA ALA A 373 2.08 4.33 -15.56
C ALA A 373 1.36 4.34 -14.20
N THR A 374 1.87 5.15 -13.27
CA THR A 374 1.27 5.35 -11.94
C THR A 374 -0.11 5.99 -12.05
N SER A 375 -0.28 7.01 -12.91
CA SER A 375 -1.56 7.68 -13.16
C SER A 375 -2.62 6.70 -13.65
N ARG A 376 -2.28 5.88 -14.65
CA ARG A 376 -3.22 4.91 -15.23
C ARG A 376 -3.71 3.92 -14.17
N GLU A 377 -2.81 3.39 -13.34
CA GLU A 377 -3.21 2.45 -12.29
C GLU A 377 -4.07 3.13 -11.23
N MET A 378 -3.73 4.36 -10.84
CA MET A 378 -4.53 5.12 -9.87
C MET A 378 -5.94 5.42 -10.37
N HIS A 379 -6.09 5.82 -11.63
CA HIS A 379 -7.42 6.01 -12.24
C HIS A 379 -8.20 4.69 -12.31
N ARG A 380 -7.53 3.56 -12.56
CA ARG A 380 -8.16 2.22 -12.54
C ARG A 380 -8.62 1.84 -11.13
N ILE A 381 -7.85 2.14 -10.09
CA ILE A 381 -8.23 1.91 -8.68
C ILE A 381 -9.43 2.80 -8.31
N LEU A 382 -9.36 4.10 -8.62
CA LEU A 382 -10.45 5.05 -8.39
C LEU A 382 -11.74 4.61 -9.10
N PHE A 383 -11.66 4.24 -10.38
CA PHE A 383 -12.82 3.76 -11.13
C PHE A 383 -13.46 2.51 -10.52
N LYS A 384 -12.65 1.56 -10.03
CA LYS A 384 -13.16 0.40 -9.29
C LYS A 384 -13.86 0.81 -8.00
N ALA A 385 -13.31 1.77 -7.25
CA ALA A 385 -13.91 2.27 -6.02
C ALA A 385 -15.24 2.99 -6.30
N GLN A 386 -15.29 3.85 -7.32
CA GLN A 386 -16.49 4.55 -7.80
C GLN A 386 -17.59 3.55 -8.19
N LYS A 387 -17.24 2.55 -8.99
CA LYS A 387 -18.20 1.51 -9.41
C LYS A 387 -18.76 0.72 -8.23
N LYS A 388 -17.94 0.41 -7.22
CA LYS A 388 -18.37 -0.27 -5.99
C LYS A 388 -19.28 0.62 -5.12
N ALA A 389 -19.05 1.94 -5.11
CA ALA A 389 -19.79 2.89 -4.28
C ALA A 389 -21.16 3.28 -4.86
N GLY A 390 -21.34 3.19 -6.18
CA GLY A 390 -22.57 3.60 -6.87
C GLY A 390 -22.64 5.11 -7.04
N THR A 391 -22.88 5.84 -5.95
CA THR A 391 -22.80 7.31 -5.90
C THR A 391 -21.44 7.71 -5.37
N TRP A 392 -20.78 8.73 -5.95
CA TRP A 392 -19.44 9.17 -5.56
C TRP A 392 -19.45 10.63 -5.11
N ILE A 393 -19.05 10.85 -3.84
CA ILE A 393 -18.85 12.17 -3.21
C ILE A 393 -17.34 12.44 -3.03
N GLY A 394 -16.52 11.38 -2.93
CA GLY A 394 -15.07 11.49 -2.74
C GLY A 394 -14.34 12.30 -3.81
N SER A 395 -13.07 12.65 -3.54
CA SER A 395 -12.25 13.33 -4.55
C SER A 395 -12.11 12.47 -5.81
N SER A 396 -12.36 13.08 -6.96
CA SER A 396 -12.19 12.44 -8.28
C SER A 396 -10.90 12.87 -8.98
N VAL A 397 -10.18 13.85 -8.42
CA VAL A 397 -8.96 14.41 -9.02
C VAL A 397 -7.75 13.70 -8.41
N ILE A 398 -6.86 13.23 -9.30
CA ILE A 398 -5.58 12.63 -8.91
C ILE A 398 -4.47 13.55 -9.42
N HIS A 399 -3.84 14.29 -8.50
CA HIS A 399 -2.66 15.09 -8.80
C HIS A 399 -1.43 14.20 -8.96
N LEU A 400 -0.76 14.32 -10.10
CA LEU A 400 0.39 13.48 -10.42
C LEU A 400 1.20 14.07 -11.60
N GLY A 401 2.45 14.42 -11.36
CA GLY A 401 3.30 15.09 -12.34
C GLY A 401 2.94 16.55 -12.57
N ASP A 402 2.38 17.23 -11.56
CA ASP A 402 1.92 18.62 -11.62
C ASP A 402 2.52 19.46 -10.48
N LYS A 403 2.00 20.67 -10.24
CA LYS A 403 2.53 21.54 -9.18
C LYS A 403 2.31 20.99 -7.76
N ASN A 404 1.26 20.21 -7.55
CA ASN A 404 0.84 19.73 -6.22
C ASN A 404 1.46 18.38 -5.87
N VAL A 405 1.70 17.56 -6.90
CA VAL A 405 2.41 16.29 -6.81
C VAL A 405 3.42 16.23 -7.96
N PRO A 406 4.61 16.82 -7.80
CA PRO A 406 5.60 16.99 -8.88
C PRO A 406 6.04 15.71 -9.57
N ASN A 407 6.13 14.59 -8.87
CA ASN A 407 6.59 13.33 -9.44
C ASN A 407 6.05 12.13 -8.64
N ALA A 408 6.32 10.93 -9.15
CA ALA A 408 5.82 9.70 -8.57
C ALA A 408 6.41 9.41 -7.16
N LEU A 409 7.58 9.94 -6.79
CA LEU A 409 8.13 9.78 -5.44
C LEU A 409 7.27 10.48 -4.41
N ILE A 410 6.92 11.75 -4.68
CA ILE A 410 6.08 12.55 -3.80
C ILE A 410 4.70 11.92 -3.69
N PHE A 411 4.15 11.42 -4.80
CA PHE A 411 2.90 10.69 -4.80
C PHE A 411 2.91 9.49 -3.84
N ILE A 412 3.91 8.63 -3.99
CA ILE A 412 4.05 7.41 -3.19
C ILE A 412 4.24 7.74 -1.71
N ASP A 413 5.01 8.78 -1.38
CA ASP A 413 5.22 9.19 0.01
C ASP A 413 3.92 9.63 0.68
N LYS A 414 3.07 10.42 -0.01
CA LYS A 414 1.75 10.83 0.51
C LYS A 414 0.90 9.64 0.96
N TYR A 415 0.84 8.57 0.17
CA TYR A 415 0.04 7.39 0.53
C TYR A 415 0.69 6.50 1.59
N ASN A 416 2.03 6.47 1.71
CA ASN A 416 2.69 5.78 2.82
C ASN A 416 2.38 6.43 4.18
N GLN A 417 2.00 7.71 4.22
CA GLN A 417 1.64 8.40 5.45
C GLN A 417 0.27 7.99 5.99
N VAL A 418 -0.65 7.48 5.16
CA VAL A 418 -2.01 7.10 5.59
C VAL A 418 -1.97 6.14 6.77
N ALA A 419 -1.21 5.05 6.68
CA ALA A 419 -1.10 4.08 7.75
C ALA A 419 -0.45 4.68 9.01
N ARG A 420 0.51 5.60 8.86
CA ARG A 420 1.17 6.27 9.99
C ARG A 420 0.22 7.17 10.78
N ILE A 421 -0.76 7.73 10.10
CA ILE A 421 -1.75 8.60 10.73
C ILE A 421 -2.89 7.78 11.36
N LEU A 422 -3.39 6.75 10.66
CA LEU A 422 -4.50 5.95 11.17
C LEU A 422 -4.10 4.97 12.28
N ASN A 423 -2.88 4.42 12.25
CA ASN A 423 -2.45 3.42 13.22
C ASN A 423 -2.48 3.91 14.68
N PRO A 424 -1.91 5.08 15.03
CA PRO A 424 -1.94 5.57 16.40
C PRO A 424 -3.36 5.78 16.94
N ILE A 425 -4.29 6.21 16.08
CA ILE A 425 -5.71 6.35 16.44
C ILE A 425 -6.31 4.98 16.71
N CYS A 426 -6.13 4.01 15.79
CA CYS A 426 -6.63 2.65 15.96
C CYS A 426 -6.09 2.00 17.24
N ILE A 427 -4.79 2.12 17.50
CA ILE A 427 -4.15 1.59 18.72
C ILE A 427 -4.75 2.22 19.97
N THR A 428 -4.97 3.54 19.96
CA THR A 428 -5.57 4.25 21.09
C THR A 428 -7.00 3.74 21.34
N LEU A 429 -7.82 3.65 20.29
CA LEU A 429 -9.19 3.15 20.40
C LEU A 429 -9.27 1.71 20.90
N ASP A 430 -8.39 0.83 20.40
CA ASP A 430 -8.32 -0.58 20.82
C ASP A 430 -7.86 -0.71 22.29
N ARG A 431 -6.94 0.16 22.74
CA ARG A 431 -6.40 0.13 24.11
C ARG A 431 -7.31 0.71 25.17
N ILE A 432 -8.29 1.56 24.83
CA ILE A 432 -9.20 2.18 25.81
C ILE A 432 -9.86 1.13 26.71
N ASP A 433 -10.34 0.02 26.13
CA ASP A 433 -11.01 -1.04 26.90
C ASP A 433 -10.05 -1.78 27.84
N GLU A 434 -8.79 -1.93 27.43
CA GLU A 434 -7.76 -2.55 28.25
C GLU A 434 -7.31 -1.63 29.40
N LEU A 435 -7.11 -0.34 29.10
CA LEU A 435 -6.74 0.69 30.07
C LEU A 435 -7.82 0.85 31.16
N ALA A 436 -9.09 0.75 30.76
CA ALA A 436 -10.23 0.82 31.67
C ALA A 436 -10.36 -0.38 32.63
N LYS A 437 -9.52 -1.43 32.51
CA LYS A 437 -9.39 -2.47 33.55
C LYS A 437 -8.81 -1.91 34.85
N ASN A 438 -8.04 -0.82 34.78
CA ASN A 438 -7.60 -0.08 35.96
C ASN A 438 -8.71 0.89 36.38
N ALA A 439 -9.20 0.74 37.62
CA ALA A 439 -10.31 1.53 38.15
C ALA A 439 -10.05 3.05 38.11
N GLY A 440 -8.83 3.51 38.43
CA GLY A 440 -8.52 4.94 38.43
C GLY A 440 -8.47 5.54 37.03
N ILE A 441 -7.98 4.79 36.03
CA ILE A 441 -7.99 5.24 34.63
C ILE A 441 -9.42 5.26 34.08
N ARG A 442 -10.23 4.26 34.45
CA ARG A 442 -11.64 4.22 34.10
C ARG A 442 -12.40 5.42 34.64
N GLU A 443 -12.25 5.73 35.92
CA GLU A 443 -12.87 6.90 36.55
C GLU A 443 -12.43 8.21 35.86
N LEU A 444 -11.14 8.35 35.53
CA LEU A 444 -10.64 9.49 34.77
C LEU A 444 -11.33 9.66 33.41
N ILE A 445 -11.54 8.56 32.67
CA ILE A 445 -12.19 8.61 31.35
C ILE A 445 -13.70 8.90 31.50
N GLU A 446 -14.38 8.18 32.39
CA GLU A 446 -15.83 8.33 32.62
C GLU A 446 -16.16 9.71 33.21
N SER A 447 -15.30 10.28 34.07
CA SER A 447 -15.51 11.64 34.61
C SER A 447 -15.45 12.75 33.54
N LYS A 448 -14.69 12.53 32.46
CA LYS A 448 -14.45 13.54 31.43
C LYS A 448 -15.29 13.36 30.18
N PHE A 449 -15.66 12.14 29.86
CA PHE A 449 -16.35 11.77 28.61
C PHE A 449 -17.62 10.96 28.87
N ASP A 450 -18.10 10.84 30.11
CA ASP A 450 -19.25 10.04 30.55
C ASP A 450 -19.12 8.51 30.40
N SER A 451 -18.55 8.02 29.30
CA SER A 451 -18.33 6.59 29.05
C SER A 451 -17.14 6.33 28.14
N LEU A 452 -16.66 5.09 28.15
CA LEU A 452 -15.58 4.64 27.26
C LEU A 452 -15.98 4.75 25.78
N ASP A 453 -17.22 4.39 25.45
CA ASP A 453 -17.74 4.48 24.08
C ASP A 453 -17.90 5.92 23.63
N LEU A 454 -18.32 6.82 24.53
CA LEU A 454 -18.43 8.23 24.21
C LEU A 454 -17.04 8.88 24.05
N CYS A 455 -16.04 8.50 24.86
CA CYS A 455 -14.64 8.88 24.64
C CYS A 455 -14.14 8.47 23.24
N LYS A 456 -14.39 7.22 22.82
CA LYS A 456 -14.07 6.74 21.46
C LYS A 456 -14.79 7.57 20.41
N LYS A 457 -16.08 7.83 20.60
CA LYS A 457 -16.90 8.63 19.69
C LYS A 457 -16.42 10.08 19.58
N THR A 458 -15.95 10.70 20.67
CA THR A 458 -15.37 12.05 20.67
C THR A 458 -14.10 12.10 19.82
N ILE A 459 -13.18 11.14 20.00
CA ILE A 459 -11.94 11.06 19.20
C ILE A 459 -12.28 10.88 17.71
N LEU A 460 -13.20 9.97 17.41
CA LEU A 460 -13.62 9.68 16.04
C LEU A 460 -14.35 10.86 15.37
N ALA A 461 -15.24 11.54 16.08
CA ALA A 461 -15.97 12.70 15.55
C ALA A 461 -15.01 13.85 15.21
N ASP A 462 -14.04 14.14 16.07
CA ASP A 462 -13.01 15.12 15.78
C ASP A 462 -12.19 14.71 14.55
N PHE A 463 -11.70 13.47 14.53
CA PHE A 463 -10.91 12.96 13.41
C PHE A 463 -11.69 13.02 12.08
N PHE A 464 -12.93 12.52 12.03
CA PHE A 464 -13.71 12.48 10.79
C PHE A 464 -14.15 13.86 10.28
N ARG A 465 -14.21 14.87 11.15
CA ARG A 465 -14.41 16.27 10.72
C ARG A 465 -13.10 16.85 10.19
N PHE A 466 -12.05 16.90 11.00
CA PHE A 466 -10.82 17.66 10.69
C PHE A 466 -9.84 16.95 9.75
N ALA A 467 -9.80 15.61 9.73
CA ALA A 467 -8.92 14.88 8.82
C ALA A 467 -9.44 14.86 7.37
N PHE A 468 -10.70 15.22 7.16
CA PHE A 468 -11.42 15.11 5.89
C PHE A 468 -12.14 16.42 5.53
N ASP A 469 -11.59 17.57 5.95
CA ASP A 469 -12.17 18.90 5.72
C ASP A 469 -11.53 19.67 4.56
N GLY A 470 -10.57 19.07 3.87
CA GLY A 470 -9.84 19.67 2.76
C GLY A 470 -8.81 20.74 3.15
N SER A 471 -8.50 20.91 4.44
CA SER A 471 -7.57 21.93 4.94
C SER A 471 -6.11 21.74 4.49
N GLY A 472 -5.73 20.53 4.09
CA GLY A 472 -4.37 20.18 3.66
C GLY A 472 -3.99 20.43 2.21
N ALA A 473 -4.74 21.27 1.50
CA ALA A 473 -4.37 21.71 0.17
C ALA A 473 -4.27 23.23 0.08
N ASP A 474 -3.41 23.69 -0.81
CA ASP A 474 -3.11 25.12 -1.00
C ASP A 474 -4.32 25.91 -1.56
N ASN A 475 -5.32 25.23 -2.13
CA ASN A 475 -6.38 25.83 -2.95
C ASN A 475 -7.58 24.86 -3.18
N PHE A 476 -8.75 25.43 -3.47
CA PHE A 476 -10.07 24.75 -3.52
C PHE A 476 -10.13 23.53 -4.46
N TYR A 477 -9.42 23.56 -5.58
CA TYR A 477 -9.39 22.45 -6.56
C TYR A 477 -8.51 21.29 -6.13
N ASP A 478 -7.60 21.53 -5.20
CA ASP A 478 -6.53 20.61 -4.79
C ASP A 478 -6.82 19.99 -3.40
N ALA A 479 -7.93 20.44 -2.76
CA ALA A 479 -8.47 19.98 -1.48
C ALA A 479 -9.05 18.58 -1.56
N GLY A 480 -8.19 17.60 -1.81
CA GLY A 480 -8.55 16.20 -1.89
C GLY A 480 -7.51 15.34 -1.19
N SER A 481 -7.90 14.72 -0.08
CA SER A 481 -7.23 13.57 0.55
C SER A 481 -6.02 13.82 1.47
N CYS A 482 -5.61 15.04 1.76
CA CYS A 482 -4.57 15.31 2.78
C CYS A 482 -5.15 15.17 4.20
N ILE A 483 -4.51 14.38 5.07
CA ILE A 483 -4.92 14.21 6.46
C ILE A 483 -4.21 15.24 7.32
N ASP A 484 -4.85 16.38 7.58
CA ASP A 484 -4.19 17.52 8.24
C ASP A 484 -4.70 17.81 9.67
N GLY A 485 -5.78 17.13 10.08
CA GLY A 485 -6.41 17.29 11.39
C GLY A 485 -5.62 16.75 12.60
N CYS A 486 -4.41 16.23 12.41
CA CYS A 486 -3.61 15.59 13.47
C CYS A 486 -2.51 16.50 14.07
N SER A 487 -2.33 17.72 13.55
CA SER A 487 -1.21 18.61 13.88
C SER A 487 -1.30 19.32 15.24
N GLN A 488 -2.45 19.24 15.93
CA GLN A 488 -2.68 19.89 17.23
C GLN A 488 -3.27 18.95 18.27
N ILE A 489 -2.93 17.66 18.18
CA ILE A 489 -3.49 16.64 19.08
C ILE A 489 -3.23 16.97 20.54
N GLU A 490 -2.09 17.58 20.87
CA GLU A 490 -1.69 17.98 22.21
C GLU A 490 -2.64 18.99 22.88
N LYS A 491 -3.41 19.74 22.07
CA LYS A 491 -4.41 20.69 22.56
C LYS A 491 -5.79 20.06 22.76
N LYS A 492 -5.99 18.82 22.27
CA LYS A 492 -7.30 18.16 22.29
C LYS A 492 -7.57 17.57 23.69
N PRO A 493 -8.83 17.60 24.16
CA PRO A 493 -9.17 17.14 25.51
C PRO A 493 -8.87 15.65 25.72
N TYR A 494 -8.85 14.84 24.67
CA TYR A 494 -8.54 13.41 24.72
C TYR A 494 -7.04 13.09 24.57
N PHE A 495 -6.15 14.09 24.49
CA PHE A 495 -4.70 13.86 24.40
C PHE A 495 -4.13 12.99 25.54
N PRO A 496 -4.55 13.15 26.82
CA PRO A 496 -4.09 12.27 27.88
C PRO A 496 -4.41 10.79 27.63
N VAL A 497 -5.50 10.48 26.93
CA VAL A 497 -5.87 9.10 26.57
C VAL A 497 -4.88 8.52 25.55
N PHE A 498 -4.43 9.32 24.58
CA PHE A 498 -3.38 8.94 23.65
C PHE A 498 -2.06 8.64 24.39
N LEU A 499 -1.66 9.50 25.34
CA LEU A 499 -0.45 9.28 26.14
C LEU A 499 -0.54 7.97 26.96
N LEU A 500 -1.68 7.70 27.60
CA LEU A 500 -1.92 6.46 28.34
C LEU A 500 -1.89 5.23 27.43
N ALA A 501 -2.34 5.37 26.18
CA ALA A 501 -2.25 4.33 25.17
C ALA A 501 -0.83 4.15 24.58
N GLY A 502 0.16 4.92 25.02
CA GLY A 502 1.55 4.83 24.58
C GLY A 502 1.85 5.61 23.30
N PHE A 503 1.08 6.64 23.00
CA PHE A 503 1.31 7.51 21.86
C PHE A 503 2.61 8.31 22.01
N THR A 504 3.49 8.23 21.01
CA THR A 504 4.74 9.01 20.93
C THR A 504 4.74 10.04 19.80
N GLY A 505 3.80 9.96 18.87
CA GLY A 505 3.70 10.82 17.69
C GLY A 505 3.16 10.08 16.47
N PHE A 506 2.75 10.83 15.45
CA PHE A 506 2.24 10.27 14.19
C PHE A 506 3.36 9.83 13.22
N ASP A 507 4.58 10.32 13.38
CA ASP A 507 5.72 9.98 12.51
C ASP A 507 6.30 8.58 12.76
N GLY A 508 5.75 7.85 13.73
CA GLY A 508 6.19 6.51 14.11
C GLY A 508 7.66 6.46 14.52
N GLY A 509 8.25 7.60 14.89
CA GLY A 509 9.59 7.70 15.48
C GLY A 509 9.58 7.19 16.91
N GLY A 510 9.27 5.91 17.09
CA GLY A 510 9.65 5.16 18.27
C GLY A 510 11.09 4.69 18.09
N TRP A 511 11.91 4.95 19.11
CA TRP A 511 13.29 4.52 19.34
C TRP A 511 13.84 3.37 18.48
#